data_AF-A0A2T5JVC3-F1
#
_entry.id   AF-A0A2T5JVC3-F1
#
_cell.length_a   1.000
_cell.length_b   1.000
_cell.length_c   1.000
_cell.angle_alpha   90.00
_cell.angle_beta   90.00
_cell.angle_gamma   90.00
#
_symmetry.space_group_name_H-M   'P 1'
#
loop_
_entity.id
_entity.type
_entity.pdbx_description
1 polymer ?
#
loop_
_entity_poly.entity_id
_entity_poly.type
_entity_poly.pdbx_seq_one_letter_code
_entity_poly.pdbx_strand_id
1 'polypeptide(L)' 'MAFGIVFSSLVTGLSLAVWGLWQGYSIPAALLLHMMGGTLGALLFLGIAVMRPTARQPYLRAEGGAAN' A
#
# COMPACT_ATOMS: atom_id res chain seq x y z
N MET A 1 -2.59 9.79 1.50
CA MET A 1 -2.20 8.45 2.00
C MET A 1 -3.17 7.36 1.58
N ALA A 2 -4.48 7.54 1.73
CA ALA A 2 -5.50 6.53 1.35
C ALA A 2 -5.37 6.01 -0.10
N PHE A 3 -5.07 6.88 -1.07
CA PHE A 3 -4.88 6.49 -2.47
C PHE A 3 -3.81 5.39 -2.66
N GLY A 4 -2.64 5.54 -2.01
CA GLY A 4 -1.56 4.56 -2.15
C GLY A 4 -1.90 3.20 -1.52
N ILE A 5 -2.64 3.21 -0.41
CA ILE A 5 -3.14 1.98 0.22
C ILE A 5 -4.13 1.27 -0.71
N VAL A 6 -5.11 2.01 -1.22
CA VAL A 6 -6.13 1.46 -2.14
C VAL A 6 -5.48 0.95 -3.42
N PHE A 7 -4.60 1.74 -4.03
CA PHE A 7 -3.87 1.35 -5.24
C PHE A 7 -3.02 0.09 -5.02
N SER A 8 -2.25 0.02 -3.93
CA SER A 8 -1.43 -1.14 -3.60
C SER A 8 -2.30 -2.39 -3.39
N SER A 9 -3.45 -2.25 -2.73
CA SER A 9 -4.39 -3.36 -2.53
C SER A 9 -4.98 -3.87 -3.86
N LEU A 10 -5.40 -2.97 -4.75
CA LEU A 10 -5.99 -3.35 -6.04
C LEU A 10 -4.98 -4.06 -6.93
N VAL A 11 -3.76 -3.51 -7.04
CA VAL A 11 -2.71 -4.09 -7.88
C VAL A 11 -2.31 -5.47 -7.38
N THR A 12 -1.95 -5.59 -6.10
CA THR A 12 -1.50 -6.88 -5.54
C THR A 12 -2.62 -7.93 -5.57
N GLY A 13 -3.85 -7.54 -5.21
CA GLY A 13 -5.00 -8.43 -5.27
C GLY A 13 -5.32 -8.90 -6.68
N LEU A 14 -5.34 -7.99 -7.66
CA LEU A 14 -5.63 -8.34 -9.05
C LEU A 14 -4.53 -9.22 -9.65
N SER A 15 -3.26 -8.92 -9.37
CA SER A 15 -2.13 -9.75 -9.82
C SER A 15 -2.23 -11.19 -9.30
N LEU A 16 -2.57 -11.39 -8.03
CA LEU A 16 -2.75 -12.72 -7.45
C LEU A 16 -3.98 -13.46 -8.00
N ALA A 17 -5.08 -12.73 -8.24
CA ALA A 17 -6.27 -13.30 -8.86
C ALA A 17 -5.99 -13.79 -10.28
N VAL A 18 -5.31 -12.98 -11.10
CA VAL A 18 -4.91 -13.33 -12.47
C VAL A 18 -3.93 -14.50 -12.47
N TRP A 19 -2.94 -14.48 -11.58
CA TRP A 19 -2.02 -15.60 -11.42
C TRP A 19 -2.77 -16.88 -11.05
N GLY A 20 -3.74 -16.81 -10.13
CA GLY A 20 -4.54 -17.95 -9.74
C GLY A 20 -5.39 -18.52 -10.87
N LEU A 21 -6.02 -17.65 -11.67
CA LEU A 21 -6.74 -18.05 -12.88
C LEU A 21 -5.80 -18.71 -13.91
N TRP A 22 -4.58 -18.21 -14.05
CA TRP A 22 -3.59 -18.80 -14.95
C TRP A 22 -3.16 -20.21 -14.50
N GLN A 23 -3.10 -20.47 -13.19
CA GLN A 23 -2.85 -21.82 -12.65
C GLN A 23 -4.05 -22.78 -12.80
N GLY A 24 -5.17 -22.31 -13.36
CA GLY A 24 -6.39 -23.10 -13.52
C GLY A 24 -7.24 -23.19 -12.25
N TYR A 25 -7.01 -22.31 -11.26
CA TYR A 25 -7.89 -22.24 -10.10
C TYR A 25 -9.30 -21.74 -10.50
N SER A 26 -10.30 -22.20 -9.74
CA SER A 26 -11.69 -21.80 -9.95
C SER A 26 -11.91 -20.31 -9.66
N ILE A 27 -12.95 -19.73 -10.25
CA ILE A 27 -13.32 -18.32 -10.05
C ILE A 27 -13.47 -17.96 -8.55
N PRO A 28 -14.11 -18.77 -7.69
CA PRO A 28 -14.17 -18.48 -6.26
C PRO A 28 -12.79 -18.44 -5.59
N ALA A 29 -11.86 -19.33 -5.98
CA ALA A 29 -10.51 -19.34 -5.45
C ALA A 29 -9.72 -18.09 -5.90
N ALA A 30 -9.90 -17.63 -7.13
CA ALA A 30 -9.31 -16.38 -7.62
C ALA A 30 -9.81 -15.14 -6.85
N LEU A 31 -11.09 -15.11 -6.47
CA LEU A 31 -11.65 -14.05 -5.61
C LEU A 31 -11.04 -14.06 -4.21
N LEU A 32 -10.82 -15.25 -3.62
CA LEU A 32 -10.14 -15.36 -2.33
C LEU A 32 -8.70 -14.86 -2.42
N LEU A 33 -7.98 -15.24 -3.48
CA LEU A 33 -6.63 -14.75 -3.77
C LEU A 33 -6.61 -13.23 -3.97
N HIS A 34 -7.66 -12.65 -4.58
CA HIS A 34 -7.80 -11.21 -4.72
C HIS A 34 -7.90 -10.50 -3.36
N MET A 35 -8.79 -10.98 -2.49
CA MET A 35 -8.99 -10.39 -1.16
C MET A 35 -7.73 -10.52 -0.29
N MET A 36 -7.07 -11.69 -0.33
CA MET A 36 -5.85 -11.94 0.42
C MET A 36 -4.69 -11.09 -0.11
N GLY A 37 -4.50 -11.06 -1.42
CA GLY A 37 -3.48 -10.24 -2.09
C GLY A 37 -3.67 -8.75 -1.84
N GLY A 38 -4.92 -8.27 -1.88
CA GLY A 38 -5.21 -6.87 -1.60
C GLY A 38 -4.94 -6.47 -0.15
N THR A 39 -5.26 -7.35 0.79
CA THR A 39 -4.93 -7.14 2.21
C THR A 39 -3.43 -7.06 2.43
N LEU A 40 -2.67 -8.00 1.85
CA LEU A 40 -1.20 -8.00 1.93
C LEU A 40 -0.59 -6.76 1.28
N GLY A 41 -1.07 -6.36 0.10
CA GLY A 41 -0.62 -5.16 -0.61
C GLY A 41 -0.87 -3.87 0.19
N ALA A 42 -2.01 -3.77 0.87
CA ALA A 42 -2.32 -2.65 1.76
C ALA A 42 -1.40 -2.60 2.98
N LEU A 43 -1.17 -3.75 3.63
CA LEU A 43 -0.32 -3.86 4.82
C LEU A 43 1.14 -3.53 4.50
N LEU A 44 1.67 -4.02 3.37
CA LEU A 44 3.02 -3.71 2.92
C LEU A 44 3.19 -2.22 2.65
N PHE A 45 2.24 -1.61 1.92
CA PHE A 45 2.26 -0.17 1.67
C PHE A 45 2.21 0.64 2.99
N LEU A 46 1.34 0.23 3.92
CA LEU A 46 1.24 0.87 5.23
C LEU A 46 2.55 0.74 6.03
N GLY A 47 3.16 -0.45 6.04
CA GLY A 47 4.45 -0.69 6.68
C GLY A 47 5.55 0.23 6.14
N ILE A 48 5.66 0.33 4.80
CA ILE A 48 6.60 1.23 4.14
C ILE A 48 6.29 2.71 4.45
N ALA A 49 5.02 3.09 4.44
CA ALA A 49 4.59 4.44 4.73
C ALA A 49 4.90 4.86 6.18
N VAL A 50 4.81 3.93 7.14
CA VAL A 50 5.16 4.15 8.55
C VAL A 50 6.68 4.19 8.75
N MET A 51 7.44 3.35 8.03
CA MET A 51 8.91 3.29 8.09
C MET A 51 9.61 4.49 7.42
N ARG A 52 8.88 5.41 6.79
CA ARG A 52 9.44 6.61 6.16
C ARG A 52 9.00 7.88 6.92
N PRO A 53 9.61 8.21 8.08
CA PRO A 53 9.25 9.40 8.85
C PRO A 53 9.59 10.71 8.14
N THR A 54 10.43 10.67 7.11
CA THR A 54 11.17 11.83 6.59
C THR A 54 10.38 12.77 5.67
N ALA A 55 9.09 12.51 5.40
CA ALA A 55 8.28 13.43 4.60
C ALA A 55 7.56 14.51 5.43
N ARG A 56 7.66 14.47 6.77
CA ARG A 56 7.08 15.49 7.65
C ARG A 56 8.18 16.44 8.16
N GLN A 57 8.11 17.68 7.68
CA GLN A 57 8.79 18.90 8.13
C GLN A 57 10.08 19.33 7.40
N PRO A 58 9.93 20.18 6.37
CA PRO A 58 10.86 21.29 6.13
C PRO A 58 10.35 22.65 6.64
N TYR A 59 9.06 22.78 6.98
CA TYR A 59 8.47 24.10 7.27
C TYR A 59 8.64 24.63 8.70
N LEU A 60 9.03 23.78 9.67
CA LEU A 60 9.20 24.22 11.07
C LEU A 60 10.61 24.72 11.41
N ARG A 61 11.55 24.71 10.46
CA ARG A 61 12.92 25.23 10.68
C ARG A 61 13.10 26.70 10.25
N ALA A 62 12.11 27.29 9.57
CA ALA A 62 12.21 28.66 9.06
C ALA A 62 11.78 29.74 10.08
N GLU A 63 11.10 29.38 11.18
CA GLU A 63 10.61 30.35 12.18
C GLU A 63 11.40 30.35 13.51
N GLY A 64 12.40 29.48 13.68
CA GLY A 64 13.22 29.41 14.89
C GLY A 64 14.52 30.23 14.86
N GLY A 65 14.77 30.99 13.80
CA GLY A 65 16.03 31.70 13.55
C GLY A 65 15.98 33.21 13.74
N ALA A 66 14.97 33.75 14.43
CA ALA A 66 14.83 35.18 14.70
C ALA A 66 14.36 35.43 16.14
N ALA A 67 15.17 35.04 17.12
CA ALA A 67 15.14 35.64 18.45
C ALA A 67 16.43 35.32 19.20
N ASN A 68 17.22 36.38 19.42
CA ASN A 68 18.40 36.54 20.27
C ASN A 68 19.75 36.19 19.64
#